data_AF-A0A2N7R563-F1
#
_entry.id   AF-A0A2N7R563-F1
#
_cell.length_a   1.000
_cell.length_b   1.000
_cell.length_c   1.000
_cell.angle_alpha   90.00
_cell.angle_beta   90.00
_cell.angle_gamma   90.00
#
_symmetry.space_group_name_H-M   'P 1'
#
loop_
_entity.id
_entity.type
_entity.pdbx_description
1 polymer ?
#
loop_
_entity_poly.entity_id
_entity_poly.type
_entity_poly.pdbx_seq_one_letter_code
_entity_poly.pdbx_strand_id
1 'polypeptide(L)'
;MKPIKIVAVVDDDDQAALTIIHALEDGRFEPYRQEAADSLAALADLIILNSDAAVCDHRLRYGAFADISGAELAAALVEKRHPTILVTQYLDQYADIAIRTYRSNLPVVLRREDADEPDELRAAFARCINELRRGKVDDRKLYRTLLQVMDVSDVGGVRVIDAIVNGWNPKDTVRFPLSLVDTDDQGKVERFTVLEAQTNVSTSEKVDLYFENVKLAPEPEWDDGLR
;
A
#
# COMPACT_ATOMS: atom_id res chain seq x y z
N MET A 1 7.14 -16.21 -15.26
CA MET A 1 7.72 -14.85 -15.20
C MET A 1 9.20 -14.95 -15.48
N LYS A 2 9.70 -14.04 -16.32
CA LYS A 2 11.13 -13.92 -16.64
C LYS A 2 11.92 -13.46 -15.41
N PRO A 3 13.24 -13.72 -15.35
CA PRO A 3 14.10 -13.08 -14.35
C PRO A 3 14.05 -11.56 -14.54
N ILE A 4 14.00 -10.80 -13.46
CA ILE A 4 14.04 -9.34 -13.50
C ILE A 4 15.46 -8.93 -13.87
N LYS A 5 15.60 -8.17 -14.94
CA LYS A 5 16.87 -7.57 -15.35
C LYS A 5 16.74 -6.06 -15.41
N ILE A 6 15.75 -5.57 -16.15
CA ILE A 6 15.55 -4.12 -16.36
C ILE A 6 14.53 -3.60 -15.34
N VAL A 7 14.87 -2.54 -14.61
CA VAL A 7 14.04 -1.97 -13.54
C VAL A 7 13.75 -0.50 -13.82
N ALA A 8 12.47 -0.13 -13.92
CA ALA A 8 12.08 1.27 -14.00
C ALA A 8 12.12 1.91 -12.61
N VAL A 9 12.72 3.10 -12.49
CA VAL A 9 12.70 3.91 -11.27
C VAL A 9 11.82 5.13 -11.52
N VAL A 10 10.73 5.23 -10.78
CA VAL A 10 9.77 6.35 -10.85
C VAL A 10 9.93 7.18 -9.58
N ASP A 11 10.61 8.31 -9.69
CA ASP A 11 10.90 9.22 -8.60
C ASP A 11 11.02 10.65 -9.19
N ASP A 12 10.33 11.61 -8.58
CA ASP A 12 10.27 13.00 -9.04
C ASP A 12 11.52 13.79 -8.65
N ASP A 13 12.27 13.33 -7.64
CA ASP A 13 13.54 13.90 -7.23
C ASP A 13 14.71 13.18 -7.92
N ASP A 14 15.52 13.95 -8.67
CA ASP A 14 16.66 13.44 -9.43
C ASP A 14 17.71 12.75 -8.55
N GLN A 15 17.97 13.29 -7.35
CA GLN A 15 18.97 12.75 -6.43
C GLN A 15 18.45 11.48 -5.75
N ALA A 16 17.18 11.49 -5.34
CA ALA A 16 16.53 10.31 -4.79
C ALA A 16 16.45 9.19 -5.84
N ALA A 17 16.06 9.49 -7.08
CA ALA A 17 16.09 8.53 -8.17
C ALA A 17 17.49 7.91 -8.33
N LEU A 18 18.53 8.74 -8.31
CA LEU A 18 19.91 8.32 -8.49
C LEU A 18 20.40 7.39 -7.37
N THR A 19 20.01 7.62 -6.12
CA THR A 19 20.33 6.72 -5.01
C THR A 19 19.74 5.32 -5.22
N ILE A 20 18.45 5.22 -5.59
CA ILE A 20 17.83 3.92 -5.89
C ILE A 20 18.51 3.26 -7.10
N ILE A 21 18.85 4.04 -8.13
CA ILE A 21 19.56 3.55 -9.31
C ILE A 21 20.88 2.90 -8.90
N HIS A 22 21.72 3.57 -8.11
CA HIS A 22 22.98 2.99 -7.65
C HIS A 22 22.77 1.71 -6.82
N ALA A 23 21.79 1.69 -5.91
CA ALA A 23 21.47 0.50 -5.14
C ALA A 23 21.01 -0.68 -6.02
N LEU A 24 20.24 -0.40 -7.08
CA LEU A 24 19.82 -1.40 -8.07
C LEU A 24 20.99 -1.89 -8.95
N GLU A 25 21.92 -1.02 -9.34
CA GLU A 25 23.13 -1.39 -10.09
C GLU A 25 24.04 -2.32 -9.26
N ASP A 26 24.27 -1.99 -7.98
CA ASP A 26 24.94 -2.87 -7.02
C ASP A 26 24.15 -4.17 -6.80
N GLY A 27 22.82 -4.06 -6.91
CA GLY A 27 21.83 -5.13 -7.02
C GLY A 27 21.98 -6.01 -8.27
N ARG A 28 22.86 -5.66 -9.22
CA ARG A 28 23.04 -6.30 -10.54
C ARG A 28 21.79 -6.24 -11.42
N PHE A 29 20.97 -5.21 -11.23
CA PHE A 29 19.90 -4.85 -12.15
C PHE A 29 20.41 -3.83 -13.18
N GLU A 30 19.62 -3.62 -14.22
CA GLU A 30 19.81 -2.57 -15.23
C GLU A 30 18.71 -1.52 -15.03
N PRO A 31 18.88 -0.58 -14.08
CA PRO A 31 17.86 0.41 -13.81
C PRO A 31 17.87 1.55 -14.84
N TYR A 32 16.71 2.15 -15.06
CA TYR A 32 16.59 3.42 -15.75
C TYR A 32 15.54 4.29 -15.07
N ARG A 33 15.72 5.61 -15.14
CA ARG A 33 14.71 6.54 -14.66
C ARG A 33 13.59 6.65 -15.68
N GLN A 34 12.36 6.43 -15.24
CA GLN A 34 11.18 6.58 -16.06
C GLN A 34 10.77 8.06 -16.14
N GLU A 35 10.59 8.56 -17.36
CA GLU A 35 10.04 9.89 -17.61
C GLU A 35 8.53 9.94 -17.38
N ALA A 36 8.02 11.15 -17.14
CA ALA A 36 6.59 11.36 -17.01
C ALA A 36 5.82 11.09 -18.30
N ALA A 37 4.54 10.76 -18.14
CA ALA A 37 3.62 10.55 -19.24
C ALA A 37 2.31 11.30 -18.96
N ASP A 38 1.50 11.48 -20.01
CA ASP A 38 0.27 12.28 -19.96
C ASP A 38 -0.82 11.69 -19.05
N SER A 39 -0.72 10.41 -18.67
CA SER A 39 -1.69 9.75 -17.78
C SER A 39 -1.09 8.55 -17.05
N LEU A 40 -1.73 8.14 -15.95
CA LEU A 40 -1.41 6.93 -15.19
C LEU A 40 -1.35 5.69 -16.08
N ALA A 41 -2.36 5.53 -16.95
CA ALA A 41 -2.46 4.38 -17.83
C ALA A 41 -1.31 4.34 -18.85
N ALA A 42 -1.01 5.49 -19.48
CA ALA A 42 0.09 5.61 -20.42
C ALA A 42 1.45 5.36 -19.74
N LEU A 43 1.65 5.90 -18.53
CA LEU A 43 2.85 5.70 -17.74
C LEU A 43 3.05 4.21 -17.40
N ALA A 44 2.00 3.55 -16.91
CA ALA A 44 2.05 2.12 -16.59
C ALA A 44 2.35 1.27 -17.83
N ASP A 45 1.76 1.59 -18.99
CA ASP A 45 2.00 0.86 -20.24
C ASP A 45 3.44 1.06 -20.75
N LEU A 46 4.00 2.26 -20.63
CA LEU A 46 5.39 2.54 -20.97
C LEU A 46 6.37 1.78 -20.08
N ILE A 47 6.12 1.74 -18.76
CA ILE A 47 6.94 0.98 -17.82
C ILE A 47 6.92 -0.51 -18.19
N ILE A 48 5.73 -1.08 -18.36
CA ILE A 48 5.56 -2.51 -18.70
C ILE A 48 6.24 -2.88 -20.03
N LEU A 49 6.22 -1.98 -21.01
CA LEU A 49 6.85 -2.20 -22.30
C LEU A 49 8.37 -2.23 -22.21
N ASN A 50 8.95 -1.43 -21.30
CA ASN A 50 10.39 -1.14 -21.28
C ASN A 50 11.14 -1.73 -20.08
N SER A 51 10.46 -2.32 -19.09
CA SER A 51 11.09 -2.96 -17.92
C SER A 51 10.52 -4.34 -17.59
N ASP A 52 11.23 -5.08 -16.76
CA ASP A 52 10.75 -6.33 -16.15
C ASP A 52 10.09 -6.09 -14.78
N ALA A 53 10.40 -4.96 -14.15
CA ALA A 53 9.91 -4.54 -12.85
C ALA A 53 10.00 -3.02 -12.65
N ALA A 54 9.44 -2.51 -11.55
CA ALA A 54 9.48 -1.11 -11.19
C ALA A 54 9.73 -0.87 -9.69
N VAL A 55 10.35 0.27 -9.38
CA VAL A 55 10.42 0.87 -8.05
C VAL A 55 9.77 2.25 -8.15
N CYS A 56 8.73 2.49 -7.35
CA CYS A 56 8.01 3.76 -7.35
C CYS A 56 8.21 4.44 -6.00
N ASP A 57 8.65 5.70 -6.00
CA ASP A 57 8.54 6.55 -4.81
C ASP A 57 7.08 6.94 -4.59
N HIS A 58 6.66 7.02 -3.33
CA HIS A 58 5.29 7.36 -2.98
C HIS A 58 4.90 8.81 -3.36
N ARG A 59 5.83 9.77 -3.24
CA ARG A 59 5.56 11.21 -3.35
C ARG A 59 6.02 11.78 -4.70
N LEU A 60 5.25 11.55 -5.75
CA LEU A 60 5.51 12.14 -7.08
C LEU A 60 4.99 13.59 -7.23
N ARG A 61 5.16 14.43 -6.21
CA ARG A 61 4.42 15.70 -6.05
C ARG A 61 5.08 16.92 -6.70
N TYR A 62 6.31 16.83 -7.19
CA TYR A 62 7.05 17.93 -7.77
C TYR A 62 7.51 17.62 -9.20
N GLY A 63 6.67 17.96 -10.19
CA GLY A 63 7.06 17.88 -11.60
C GLY A 63 5.94 17.47 -12.54
N ALA A 64 6.30 16.78 -13.63
CA ALA A 64 5.39 16.36 -14.70
C ALA A 64 4.41 15.22 -14.32
N PHE A 65 4.42 14.75 -13.06
CA PHE A 65 3.55 13.68 -12.54
C PHE A 65 2.41 14.18 -11.63
N ALA A 66 2.14 15.49 -11.59
CA ALA A 66 1.41 16.21 -10.54
C ALA A 66 0.06 15.61 -10.05
N ASP A 67 -0.61 14.79 -10.86
CA ASP A 67 -1.91 14.18 -10.52
C ASP A 67 -1.84 12.69 -10.13
N ILE A 68 -0.66 12.06 -10.19
CA ILE A 68 -0.49 10.61 -10.00
C ILE A 68 0.28 10.33 -8.72
N SER A 69 -0.31 9.56 -7.81
CA SER A 69 0.43 9.08 -6.64
C SER A 69 1.27 7.83 -6.97
N GLY A 70 2.43 7.68 -6.34
CA GLY A 70 3.27 6.49 -6.54
C GLY A 70 2.62 5.20 -6.06
N ALA A 71 1.78 5.27 -5.03
CA ALA A 71 1.02 4.11 -4.53
C ALA A 71 -0.04 3.65 -5.55
N GLU A 72 -0.72 4.58 -6.21
CA GLU A 72 -1.68 4.29 -7.26
C GLU A 72 -1.01 3.68 -8.49
N LEU A 73 0.12 4.25 -8.94
CA LEU A 73 0.91 3.69 -10.05
C LEU A 73 1.41 2.28 -9.72
N ALA A 74 1.97 2.09 -8.53
CA ALA A 74 2.46 0.79 -8.10
C ALA A 74 1.34 -0.25 -8.04
N ALA A 75 0.15 0.12 -7.54
CA ALA A 75 -1.02 -0.77 -7.54
C ALA A 75 -1.46 -1.13 -8.96
N ALA A 76 -1.54 -0.15 -9.87
CA ALA A 76 -1.90 -0.38 -11.27
C ALA A 76 -0.92 -1.32 -11.99
N LEU A 77 0.38 -1.19 -11.72
CA LEU A 77 1.40 -2.10 -12.25
C LEU A 77 1.26 -3.52 -11.69
N VAL A 78 1.02 -3.65 -10.38
CA VAL A 78 0.82 -4.96 -9.73
C VAL A 78 -0.42 -5.66 -10.26
N GLU A 79 -1.52 -4.94 -10.48
CA GLU A 79 -2.75 -5.49 -11.08
C GLU A 79 -2.49 -6.07 -12.48
N LYS A 80 -1.61 -5.42 -13.26
CA LYS A 80 -1.11 -5.93 -14.55
C LYS A 80 -0.05 -7.04 -14.41
N ARG A 81 0.16 -7.56 -13.20
CA ARG A 81 1.16 -8.57 -12.83
C ARG A 81 2.61 -8.16 -13.12
N HIS A 82 2.87 -6.85 -13.12
CA HIS A 82 4.22 -6.29 -13.23
C HIS A 82 4.83 -6.11 -11.83
N PRO A 83 5.95 -6.77 -11.50
CA PRO A 83 6.57 -6.68 -10.18
C PRO A 83 6.93 -5.25 -9.84
N THR A 84 6.34 -4.75 -8.76
CA THR A 84 6.56 -3.37 -8.33
C THR A 84 6.80 -3.30 -6.83
N ILE A 85 7.77 -2.49 -6.44
CA ILE A 85 8.04 -2.13 -5.05
C ILE A 85 7.65 -0.66 -4.87
N LEU A 86 6.86 -0.37 -3.85
CA LEU A 86 6.62 1.01 -3.42
C LEU A 86 7.68 1.38 -2.38
N VAL A 87 8.35 2.52 -2.56
CA VAL A 87 9.27 3.10 -1.57
C VAL A 87 8.60 4.30 -0.92
N THR A 88 8.72 4.41 0.39
CA THR A 88 8.13 5.51 1.17
C THR A 88 9.05 5.89 2.32
N GLN A 89 8.95 7.13 2.79
CA GLN A 89 9.67 7.57 3.98
C GLN A 89 8.82 7.45 5.27
N TYR A 90 7.53 7.08 5.21
CA TYR A 90 6.61 7.03 6.38
C TYR A 90 6.69 8.26 7.33
N LEU A 91 7.16 9.40 6.83
CA LEU A 91 7.40 10.61 7.64
C LEU A 91 6.12 11.42 7.89
N ASP A 92 4.98 11.00 7.33
CA ASP A 92 3.78 11.84 7.27
C ASP A 92 2.49 11.03 7.35
N GLN A 93 1.57 11.46 8.22
CA GLN A 93 0.25 10.86 8.39
C GLN A 93 -0.55 10.81 7.07
N TYR A 94 -0.28 11.73 6.14
CA TYR A 94 -0.87 11.72 4.79
C TYR A 94 -0.38 10.57 3.92
N ALA A 95 0.90 10.20 4.05
CA ALA A 95 1.46 9.08 3.29
C ALA A 95 0.82 7.77 3.75
N ASP A 96 0.62 7.61 5.06
CA ASP A 96 -0.07 6.45 5.62
C ASP A 96 -1.50 6.32 5.07
N ILE A 97 -2.26 7.42 5.00
CA ILE A 97 -3.64 7.39 4.49
C ILE A 97 -3.67 6.95 3.02
N ALA A 98 -2.84 7.57 2.17
CA ALA A 98 -2.81 7.27 0.74
C ALA A 98 -2.29 5.85 0.47
N ILE A 99 -1.23 5.42 1.15
CA ILE A 99 -0.71 4.05 1.04
C ILE A 99 -1.76 3.05 1.51
N ARG A 100 -2.46 3.31 2.63
CA ARG A 100 -3.48 2.40 3.18
C ARG A 100 -4.60 2.10 2.18
N THR A 101 -4.99 3.07 1.36
CA THR A 101 -5.98 2.88 0.28
C THR A 101 -5.56 1.77 -0.70
N TYR A 102 -4.27 1.69 -1.03
CA TYR A 102 -3.75 0.75 -2.03
C TYR A 102 -2.99 -0.44 -1.42
N ARG A 103 -2.76 -0.46 -0.10
CA ARG A 103 -1.84 -1.38 0.59
C ARG A 103 -2.17 -2.86 0.36
N SER A 104 -3.45 -3.20 0.19
CA SER A 104 -3.93 -4.55 -0.17
C SER A 104 -3.30 -5.07 -1.46
N ASN A 105 -3.17 -4.18 -2.46
CA ASN A 105 -2.68 -4.46 -3.80
C ASN A 105 -1.17 -4.27 -3.95
N LEU A 106 -0.45 -3.88 -2.88
CA LEU A 106 1.00 -3.62 -2.93
C LEU A 106 1.75 -4.73 -2.20
N PRO A 107 2.33 -5.76 -2.87
CA PRO A 107 3.01 -6.90 -2.25
C PRO A 107 4.16 -6.49 -1.34
N VAL A 108 4.91 -5.47 -1.75
CA VAL A 108 6.06 -4.97 -0.99
C VAL A 108 6.04 -3.45 -0.95
N VAL A 109 6.12 -2.92 0.26
CA VAL A 109 6.36 -1.51 0.55
C VAL A 109 7.62 -1.45 1.40
N LEU A 110 8.64 -0.71 0.95
CA LEU A 110 9.90 -0.54 1.66
C LEU A 110 10.01 0.87 2.20
N ARG A 111 10.74 1.00 3.31
CA ARG A 111 11.24 2.30 3.72
C ARG A 111 12.37 2.72 2.80
N ARG A 112 12.59 4.03 2.70
CA ARG A 112 13.71 4.60 1.93
C ARG A 112 15.06 4.01 2.36
N GLU A 113 15.30 3.95 3.66
CA GLU A 113 16.51 3.36 4.25
C GLU A 113 16.73 1.89 3.88
N ASP A 114 15.65 1.11 3.78
CA ASP A 114 15.71 -0.29 3.34
C ASP A 114 15.95 -0.39 1.82
N ALA A 115 15.40 0.55 1.05
CA ALA A 115 15.53 0.60 -0.41
C ALA A 115 16.92 1.07 -0.88
N ASP A 116 17.73 1.65 0.01
CA ASP A 116 19.12 2.00 -0.28
C ASP A 116 20.05 0.77 -0.19
N GLU A 117 19.57 -0.36 0.35
CA GLU A 117 20.33 -1.60 0.51
C GLU A 117 20.12 -2.58 -0.67
N PRO A 118 21.17 -2.92 -1.46
CA PRO A 118 21.02 -3.74 -2.67
C PRO A 118 20.44 -5.14 -2.43
N ASP A 119 20.82 -5.78 -1.31
CA ASP A 119 20.34 -7.11 -0.96
C ASP A 119 18.86 -7.09 -0.53
N GLU A 120 18.41 -6.00 0.10
CA GLU A 120 17.01 -5.83 0.47
C GLU A 120 16.14 -5.60 -0.76
N LEU A 121 16.59 -4.82 -1.74
CA LEU A 121 15.90 -4.69 -3.03
C LEU A 121 15.73 -6.02 -3.76
N ARG A 122 16.78 -6.87 -3.78
CA ARG A 122 16.69 -8.22 -4.34
C ARG A 122 15.67 -9.08 -3.60
N ALA A 123 15.72 -9.07 -2.27
CA ALA A 123 14.80 -9.82 -1.43
C ALA A 123 13.35 -9.34 -1.63
N ALA A 124 13.14 -8.03 -1.69
CA ALA A 124 11.86 -7.39 -1.97
C ALA A 124 11.28 -7.82 -3.32
N PHE A 125 12.07 -7.81 -4.39
CA PHE A 125 11.60 -8.33 -5.66
C PHE A 125 11.26 -9.81 -5.59
N ALA A 126 12.07 -10.62 -4.91
CA ALA A 126 11.76 -12.04 -4.72
C ALA A 126 10.42 -12.26 -3.98
N ARG A 127 10.15 -11.48 -2.92
CA ARG A 127 8.86 -11.48 -2.19
C ARG A 127 7.70 -11.08 -3.11
N CYS A 128 7.85 -9.98 -3.85
CA CYS A 128 6.85 -9.47 -4.78
C CYS A 128 6.52 -10.49 -5.88
N ILE A 129 7.54 -11.08 -6.52
CA ILE A 129 7.36 -12.14 -7.53
C ILE A 129 6.63 -13.35 -6.93
N ASN A 130 7.02 -13.78 -5.72
CA ASN A 130 6.43 -14.94 -5.09
C ASN A 130 4.95 -14.72 -4.81
N GLU A 131 4.58 -13.56 -4.28
CA GLU A 131 3.19 -13.18 -4.03
C GLU A 131 2.38 -13.07 -5.33
N LEU A 132 2.93 -12.42 -6.36
CA LEU A 132 2.29 -12.33 -7.68
C LEU A 132 2.02 -13.70 -8.32
N ARG A 133 2.84 -14.72 -8.00
CA ARG A 133 2.70 -16.08 -8.54
C ARG A 133 1.81 -16.98 -7.69
N ARG A 134 1.96 -16.93 -6.36
CA ARG A 134 1.37 -17.89 -5.42
C ARG A 134 0.21 -17.31 -4.60
N GLY A 135 -0.03 -16.01 -4.68
CA GLY A 135 -0.97 -15.28 -3.83
C GLY A 135 -0.31 -14.77 -2.55
N LYS A 136 -1.14 -14.10 -1.73
CA LYS A 136 -0.73 -13.43 -0.48
C LYS A 136 0.01 -14.39 0.47
N VAL A 137 1.13 -13.93 1.01
CA VAL A 137 1.90 -14.61 2.07
C VAL A 137 1.14 -14.57 3.42
N ASP A 138 1.57 -15.37 4.40
CA ASP A 138 0.80 -15.63 5.62
C ASP A 138 0.49 -14.36 6.46
N ASP A 139 1.45 -13.45 6.57
CA ASP A 139 1.33 -12.13 7.22
C ASP A 139 0.42 -11.15 6.47
N ARG A 140 0.09 -11.46 5.21
CA ARG A 140 -0.85 -10.72 4.36
C ARG A 140 -2.17 -11.45 4.19
N LYS A 141 -2.41 -12.63 4.77
CA LYS A 141 -3.72 -13.28 4.65
C LYS A 141 -4.78 -12.47 5.39
N LEU A 142 -5.95 -12.38 4.78
CA LEU A 142 -7.08 -11.63 5.31
C LEU A 142 -7.92 -12.49 6.25
N TYR A 143 -8.30 -11.88 7.37
CA TYR A 143 -9.21 -12.44 8.34
C TYR A 143 -10.37 -11.48 8.56
N ARG A 144 -11.57 -12.02 8.77
CA ARG A 144 -12.73 -11.23 9.19
C ARG A 144 -12.47 -10.73 10.60
N THR A 145 -12.52 -9.41 10.77
CA THR A 145 -12.12 -8.74 12.00
C THR A 145 -13.09 -7.61 12.29
N LEU A 146 -13.42 -7.46 13.57
CA LEU A 146 -14.18 -6.30 14.04
C LEU A 146 -13.23 -5.14 14.32
N LEU A 147 -13.63 -3.96 13.88
CA LEU A 147 -12.93 -2.70 14.14
C LEU A 147 -13.80 -1.86 15.05
N GLN A 148 -13.24 -1.36 16.15
CA GLN A 148 -13.94 -0.43 17.03
C GLN A 148 -13.50 0.99 16.71
N VAL A 149 -14.40 1.80 16.18
CA VAL A 149 -14.12 3.20 15.85
C VAL A 149 -13.93 4.01 17.13
N MET A 150 -12.75 4.59 17.28
CA MET A 150 -12.38 5.42 18.43
C MET A 150 -12.52 6.90 18.14
N ASP A 151 -12.30 7.30 16.89
CA ASP A 151 -12.49 8.67 16.41
C ASP A 151 -12.76 8.72 14.90
N VAL A 152 -13.45 9.77 14.46
CA VAL A 152 -13.63 10.12 13.05
C VAL A 152 -13.30 11.60 12.90
N SER A 153 -12.26 11.90 12.13
CA SER A 153 -11.75 13.27 11.99
C SER A 153 -11.45 13.61 10.52
N ASP A 154 -11.22 14.88 10.26
CA ASP A 154 -10.73 15.38 8.97
C ASP A 154 -9.24 15.70 9.09
N VAL A 155 -8.44 15.14 8.20
CA VAL A 155 -7.00 15.39 8.10
C VAL A 155 -6.71 15.86 6.69
N GLY A 156 -6.57 17.18 6.52
CA GLY A 156 -6.25 17.83 5.25
C GLY A 156 -7.28 17.59 4.15
N GLY A 157 -8.57 17.62 4.50
CA GLY A 157 -9.68 17.40 3.56
C GLY A 157 -10.00 15.94 3.29
N VAL A 158 -9.31 15.01 3.96
CA VAL A 158 -9.63 13.57 3.92
C VAL A 158 -10.24 13.16 5.24
N ARG A 159 -11.47 12.63 5.19
CA ARG A 159 -12.10 12.02 6.37
C ARG A 159 -11.43 10.68 6.67
N VAL A 160 -11.00 10.52 7.92
CA VAL A 160 -10.28 9.33 8.40
C VAL A 160 -10.97 8.74 9.62
N ILE A 161 -10.73 7.44 9.82
CA ILE A 161 -11.17 6.66 10.97
C ILE A 161 -9.92 6.26 11.74
N ASP A 162 -9.92 6.49 13.06
CA ASP A 162 -9.01 5.84 13.99
C ASP A 162 -9.76 4.71 14.68
N ALA A 163 -9.35 3.45 14.47
CA ALA A 163 -10.03 2.29 15.03
C ALA A 163 -9.08 1.30 15.70
N ILE A 164 -9.56 0.62 16.75
CA ILE A 164 -8.88 -0.54 17.32
C ILE A 164 -9.17 -1.74 16.43
N VAL A 165 -8.12 -2.46 16.03
CA VAL A 165 -8.22 -3.69 15.24
C VAL A 165 -8.25 -4.88 16.19
N ASN A 166 -9.42 -5.50 16.37
CA ASN A 166 -9.56 -6.61 17.30
C ASN A 166 -8.74 -7.83 16.84
N GLY A 167 -8.03 -8.46 17.77
CA GLY A 167 -7.16 -9.60 17.46
C GLY A 167 -5.76 -9.23 16.94
N TRP A 168 -5.44 -7.94 16.80
CA TRP A 168 -4.08 -7.48 16.47
C TRP A 168 -3.43 -6.77 17.67
N ASN A 169 -3.88 -5.56 18.02
CA ASN A 169 -3.38 -4.82 19.18
C ASN A 169 -4.50 -3.96 19.81
N PRO A 170 -4.99 -4.29 21.01
CA PRO A 170 -6.13 -3.58 21.63
C PRO A 170 -5.75 -2.23 22.23
N LYS A 171 -4.46 -1.87 22.26
CA LYS A 171 -3.97 -0.63 22.91
C LYS A 171 -3.62 0.47 21.91
N ASP A 172 -3.65 0.16 20.62
CA ASP A 172 -3.24 1.09 19.57
C ASP A 172 -4.34 1.23 18.52
N THR A 173 -4.60 2.46 18.11
CA THR A 173 -5.57 2.78 17.06
C THR A 173 -4.87 2.85 15.72
N VAL A 174 -5.45 2.21 14.72
CA VAL A 174 -4.97 2.24 13.34
C VAL A 174 -5.81 3.22 12.55
N ARG A 175 -5.13 4.12 11.83
CA ARG A 175 -5.75 5.12 10.98
C ARG A 175 -5.91 4.60 9.55
N PHE A 176 -7.09 4.83 8.97
CA PHE A 176 -7.37 4.57 7.56
C PHE A 176 -8.47 5.51 7.03
N PRO A 177 -8.55 5.76 5.71
CA PRO A 177 -9.54 6.67 5.17
C PRO A 177 -10.96 6.11 5.25
N LEU A 178 -11.94 6.99 5.54
CA LEU A 178 -13.37 6.64 5.56
C LEU A 178 -13.85 6.10 4.20
N SER A 179 -13.17 6.47 3.11
CA SER A 179 -13.47 5.99 1.76
C SER A 179 -13.28 4.47 1.58
N LEU A 180 -12.62 3.78 2.52
CA LEU A 180 -12.55 2.32 2.52
C LEU A 180 -13.84 1.65 3.04
N VAL A 181 -14.70 2.41 3.73
CA VAL A 181 -16.01 1.94 4.15
C VAL A 181 -16.96 1.96 2.95
N ASP A 182 -17.79 0.94 2.83
CA ASP A 182 -18.86 0.86 1.84
C ASP A 182 -19.67 2.16 1.80
N THR A 183 -19.90 2.68 0.59
CA THR A 183 -20.48 4.02 0.37
C THR A 183 -21.80 4.24 1.10
N ASP A 184 -22.64 3.20 1.18
CA ASP A 184 -23.95 3.22 1.84
C ASP A 184 -23.85 3.34 3.37
N ASP A 185 -22.68 3.05 3.94
CA ASP A 185 -22.41 3.04 5.37
C ASP A 185 -21.55 4.22 5.84
N GLN A 186 -20.81 4.89 4.94
CA GLN A 186 -19.93 6.02 5.30
C GLN A 186 -20.62 7.12 6.12
N GLY A 187 -21.89 7.42 5.83
CA GLY A 187 -22.69 8.42 6.54
C GLY A 187 -23.12 8.01 7.95
N LYS A 188 -22.99 6.73 8.30
CA LYS A 188 -23.41 6.13 9.58
C LYS A 188 -22.21 5.87 10.51
N VAL A 189 -20.98 6.03 10.02
CA VAL A 189 -19.77 5.81 10.82
C VAL A 189 -19.52 7.01 11.73
N GLU A 190 -19.59 6.75 13.03
CA GLU A 190 -19.27 7.70 14.08
C GLU A 190 -18.43 7.05 15.18
N ARG A 191 -18.09 7.82 16.20
CA ARG A 191 -17.34 7.30 17.34
C ARG A 191 -18.13 6.16 18.02
N PHE A 192 -17.42 5.10 18.37
CA PHE A 192 -17.95 3.86 18.95
C PHE A 192 -18.77 2.97 18.01
N THR A 193 -18.89 3.32 16.72
CA THR A 193 -19.38 2.39 15.71
C THR A 193 -18.47 1.16 15.65
N VAL A 194 -19.09 -0.02 15.52
CA VAL A 194 -18.37 -1.27 15.25
C VAL A 194 -18.47 -1.54 13.75
N LEU A 195 -17.31 -1.68 13.11
CA LEU A 195 -17.20 -2.07 11.71
C LEU A 195 -16.76 -3.51 11.60
N GLU A 196 -17.15 -4.15 10.53
CA GLU A 196 -16.55 -5.39 10.07
C GLU A 196 -15.63 -5.09 8.89
N ALA A 197 -14.45 -5.70 8.89
CA ALA A 197 -13.51 -5.63 7.78
C ALA A 197 -12.83 -6.98 7.56
N GLN A 198 -12.21 -7.13 6.40
CA GLN A 198 -11.15 -8.11 6.19
C GLN A 198 -9.80 -7.42 6.36
N THR A 199 -8.97 -7.90 7.29
CA THR A 199 -7.64 -7.33 7.56
C THR A 199 -6.61 -8.40 7.85
N ASN A 200 -5.33 -8.10 7.60
CA ASN A 200 -4.21 -9.02 7.84
C ASN A 200 -3.67 -8.92 9.27
N VAL A 201 -4.44 -9.42 10.24
CA VAL A 201 -4.08 -9.38 11.69
C VAL A 201 -2.80 -10.13 12.05
N SER A 202 -2.23 -10.93 11.16
CA SER A 202 -0.98 -11.67 11.39
C SER A 202 0.28 -10.82 11.21
N THR A 203 0.17 -9.58 10.71
CA THR A 203 1.34 -8.70 10.55
C THR A 203 1.86 -8.21 11.91
N SER A 204 3.19 -8.06 12.03
CA SER A 204 3.82 -7.48 13.22
C SER A 204 3.78 -5.95 13.22
N GLU A 205 3.78 -5.34 12.03
CA GLU A 205 3.95 -3.90 11.88
C GLU A 205 2.62 -3.21 11.55
N LYS A 206 2.35 -2.11 12.26
CA LYS A 206 1.14 -1.30 12.07
C LYS A 206 0.99 -0.80 10.63
N VAL A 207 2.10 -0.43 10.01
CA VAL A 207 2.14 0.13 8.64
C VAL A 207 1.76 -0.90 7.58
N ASP A 208 1.87 -2.18 7.91
CA ASP A 208 1.55 -3.29 7.00
C ASP A 208 0.09 -3.75 7.07
N LEU A 209 -0.68 -3.23 8.03
CA LEU A 209 -2.11 -3.47 8.08
C LEU A 209 -2.81 -2.85 6.87
N TYR A 210 -3.77 -3.57 6.32
CA TYR A 210 -4.64 -3.06 5.27
C TYR A 210 -6.05 -3.64 5.42
N PHE A 211 -7.03 -2.93 4.85
CA PHE A 211 -8.44 -3.21 5.08
C PHE A 211 -9.15 -3.39 3.74
N GLU A 212 -9.95 -4.45 3.64
CA GLU A 212 -10.83 -4.72 2.50
C GLU A 212 -12.25 -4.96 3.02
N ASN A 213 -13.26 -4.68 2.18
CA ASN A 213 -14.67 -4.96 2.46
C ASN A 213 -15.14 -4.39 3.81
N VAL A 214 -14.81 -3.13 4.09
CA VAL A 214 -15.16 -2.49 5.37
C VAL A 214 -16.61 -2.03 5.32
N LYS A 215 -17.42 -2.46 6.28
CA LYS A 215 -18.85 -2.16 6.36
C LYS A 215 -19.33 -2.09 7.80
N LEU A 216 -20.55 -1.63 8.05
CA LEU A 216 -21.14 -1.74 9.37
C LEU A 216 -21.21 -3.21 9.82
N ALA A 217 -20.79 -3.47 11.05
CA ALA A 217 -21.02 -4.77 11.65
C ALA A 217 -22.53 -4.99 11.81
N PRO A 218 -23.03 -6.22 11.59
CA PRO A 218 -24.44 -6.52 11.86
C PRO A 218 -24.76 -6.27 13.33
N GLU A 219 -25.99 -5.84 13.61
CA GLU A 219 -26.45 -5.74 14.99
C GLU A 219 -26.36 -7.11 15.68
N PRO A 220 -25.91 -7.17 16.95
CA PRO A 220 -25.92 -8.42 17.69
C PRO A 220 -27.36 -8.92 17.80
N GLU A 221 -27.62 -10.14 17.29
CA GLU A 221 -28.90 -10.81 17.46
C GLU A 221 -29.13 -11.07 18.94
N TRP A 222 -30.29 -10.69 19.48
CA TRP A 222 -30.64 -10.87 20.92
C TRP A 222 -30.71 -12.32 21.41
N ASP A 223 -30.44 -13.30 20.53
CA ASP A 223 -30.45 -14.74 20.83
C ASP A 223 -29.13 -15.40 20.39
N ASP A 224 -28.02 -14.91 20.93
CA ASP A 224 -26.69 -15.53 20.82
C ASP A 224 -26.50 -16.72 21.78
N GLY A 225 -27.59 -17.23 22.38
CA GLY A 225 -27.62 -18.51 23.09
C GLY A 225 -26.76 -18.58 24.36
N LEU A 226 -26.18 -17.47 24.81
CA LEU A 226 -25.44 -17.36 26.07
C LEU A 226 -26.40 -17.04 27.21
N ARG A 227 -27.11 -18.07 27.70
CA ARG A 227 -27.76 -18.09 29.01
C ARG A 227 -26.96 -18.95 29.99
#